data_AF-S8FU53-F1
#
_entry.id   AF-S8FU53-F1
#
_cell.length_a   1.000
_cell.length_b   1.000
_cell.length_c   1.000
_cell.angle_alpha   90.00
_cell.angle_beta   90.00
_cell.angle_gamma   90.00
#
_symmetry.space_group_name_H-M   'P 1'
#
loop_
_entity.id
_entity.type
_entity.pdbx_description
1 polymer ?
#
loop_
_entity_poly.entity_id
_entity_poly.type
_entity_poly.pdbx_seq_one_letter_code
_entity_poly.pdbx_strand_id
1 'polypeptide(L)'
;MITRECACRHQVAAQLLLSPKILLSFNPYAPFKEGDEALAEVLRNLEETQGIMDQVLQNQLHENYDMLRSRREEISQAADSALLRRLDPRYIKQVAQYSISAQGLRQKVTASAMVARSTHLWQRAMQADNETVSVASDDAQSEESAEIELDGDIELDDTASALSVHTGGSDAVTV
;
A
#
# COMPACT_ATOMS: atom_id res chain seq x y z
N MET A 1 -9.03 -55.70 31.82
CA MET A 1 -9.08 -54.54 32.73
C MET A 1 -8.68 -53.31 31.94
N ILE A 2 -9.58 -52.33 31.84
CA ILE A 2 -9.41 -51.09 31.08
C ILE A 2 -9.24 -49.96 32.11
N THR A 3 -8.13 -49.25 32.04
CA THR A 3 -7.84 -48.03 32.83
C THR A 3 -7.22 -47.02 31.86
N ARG A 4 -7.99 -46.03 31.40
CA ARG A 4 -8.16 -44.67 31.97
C ARG A 4 -6.94 -43.75 31.83
N GLU A 5 -7.21 -42.63 31.12
CA GLU A 5 -6.73 -41.26 31.35
C GLU A 5 -5.31 -40.85 30.90
N CYS A 6 -5.25 -40.01 29.86
CA CYS A 6 -4.87 -38.58 29.94
C CYS A 6 -4.72 -38.01 28.51
N ALA A 7 -5.68 -37.25 28.00
CA ALA A 7 -5.82 -35.81 28.19
C ALA A 7 -4.96 -34.96 27.23
N CYS A 8 -5.67 -34.41 26.23
CA CYS A 8 -5.62 -33.00 25.83
C CYS A 8 -4.29 -32.39 25.36
N ARG A 9 -4.15 -32.27 24.03
CA ARG A 9 -3.59 -31.04 23.44
C ARG A 9 -4.52 -30.52 22.34
N HIS A 10 -5.51 -29.77 22.81
CA HIS A 10 -6.02 -28.53 22.24
C HIS A 10 -5.86 -28.39 20.72
N GLN A 11 -6.71 -29.11 20.00
CA GLN A 11 -7.15 -28.63 18.71
C GLN A 11 -8.07 -27.45 18.97
N VAL A 12 -7.47 -26.25 19.08
CA VAL A 12 -8.17 -24.98 18.95
C VAL A 12 -8.61 -24.86 17.48
N ALA A 13 -9.46 -25.78 17.06
CA ALA A 13 -10.43 -25.49 16.03
C ALA A 13 -11.37 -24.50 16.72
N ALA A 14 -11.01 -23.21 16.64
CA ALA A 14 -11.93 -22.11 16.75
C ALA A 14 -12.95 -22.27 15.62
N GLN A 15 -13.84 -23.26 15.76
CA GLN A 15 -15.15 -23.22 15.17
C GLN A 15 -15.82 -22.04 15.84
N LEU A 16 -15.63 -20.87 15.22
CA LEU A 16 -16.58 -19.77 15.25
C LEU A 16 -17.92 -20.35 14.77
N LEU A 17 -18.60 -21.04 15.69
CA LEU A 17 -20.02 -21.34 15.62
C LEU A 17 -20.72 -19.99 15.79
N LEU A 18 -20.66 -19.19 14.73
CA LEU A 18 -21.56 -18.08 14.48
C LEU A 18 -22.97 -18.68 14.56
N SER A 19 -23.60 -18.54 15.71
CA SER A 19 -24.96 -19.00 15.90
C SER A 19 -25.84 -18.41 14.79
N PRO A 20 -26.74 -19.18 14.15
CA PRO A 20 -27.57 -18.70 13.05
C PRO A 20 -28.39 -17.45 13.40
N LYS A 21 -28.64 -17.22 14.69
CA LYS A 21 -29.34 -16.04 15.23
C LYS A 21 -28.53 -14.74 15.12
N ILE A 22 -27.20 -14.79 15.07
CA ILE A 22 -26.35 -13.60 14.89
C ILE A 22 -26.25 -13.22 13.40
N LEU A 23 -26.32 -14.19 12.50
CA LEU A 23 -26.26 -13.92 11.05
C LEU A 23 -27.52 -13.22 10.52
N LEU A 24 -28.68 -13.47 11.12
CA LEU A 24 -29.95 -12.83 10.74
C LEU A 24 -30.02 -11.32 11.03
N SER A 25 -29.17 -10.78 11.91
CA SER A 25 -29.10 -9.34 12.19
C SER A 25 -27.97 -8.61 11.44
N PHE A 26 -27.12 -9.34 10.70
CA PHE A 26 -26.02 -8.73 9.97
C PHE A 26 -26.53 -8.20 8.63
N ASN A 27 -26.83 -6.91 8.56
CA ASN A 27 -27.16 -6.26 7.30
C ASN A 27 -25.86 -5.95 6.52
N PRO A 28 -25.56 -6.63 5.40
CA PRO A 28 -24.34 -6.39 4.64
C PRO A 28 -24.30 -5.01 3.98
N TYR A 29 -25.42 -4.29 3.92
CA TYR A 29 -25.48 -2.97 3.30
C TYR A 29 -24.63 -1.92 4.02
N ALA A 30 -24.61 -1.94 5.35
CA ALA A 30 -23.85 -0.98 6.14
C ALA A 30 -22.33 -1.05 5.87
N PRO A 31 -21.66 -2.22 6.03
CA PRO A 31 -20.23 -2.32 5.73
C PRO A 31 -19.91 -2.09 4.26
N PHE A 32 -20.82 -2.45 3.34
CA PHE A 32 -20.64 -2.18 1.92
C PHE A 32 -20.59 -0.67 1.62
N LYS A 33 -21.54 0.09 2.19
CA LYS A 33 -21.57 1.56 2.06
C LYS A 33 -20.35 2.22 2.70
N GLU A 34 -19.94 1.75 3.88
CA GLU A 34 -18.73 2.25 4.55
C GLU A 34 -17.47 2.00 3.72
N GLY A 35 -17.40 0.86 3.02
CA GLY A 35 -16.34 0.57 2.06
C GLY A 35 -16.35 1.52 0.85
N ASP A 36 -17.53 1.78 0.28
CA ASP A 36 -17.70 2.73 -0.84
C ASP A 36 -17.26 4.16 -0.43
N GLU A 37 -17.62 4.61 0.77
CA GLU A 37 -17.20 5.92 1.32
C GLU A 37 -15.67 5.99 1.50
N ALA A 38 -15.05 4.95 2.05
CA ALA A 38 -13.60 4.88 2.21
C ALA A 38 -12.87 4.88 0.86
N LEU A 39 -13.41 4.19 -0.14
CA LEU A 39 -12.83 4.11 -1.48
C LEU A 39 -12.93 5.47 -2.22
N ALA A 40 -14.03 6.19 -2.05
CA ALA A 40 -14.16 7.55 -2.57
C ALA A 40 -13.13 8.51 -1.94
N GLU A 41 -12.90 8.39 -0.63
CA GLU A 41 -11.89 9.19 0.07
C GLU A 41 -10.46 8.86 -0.35
N VAL A 42 -10.16 7.59 -0.63
CA VAL A 42 -8.88 7.16 -1.23
C VAL A 42 -8.65 7.89 -2.55
N LEU A 43 -9.62 7.84 -3.48
CA LEU A 43 -9.47 8.46 -4.80
C LEU A 43 -9.19 9.96 -4.66
N ARG A 44 -9.98 10.65 -3.83
CA ARG A 44 -9.80 12.09 -3.59
C ARG A 44 -8.40 12.41 -3.06
N ASN A 45 -7.90 11.65 -2.09
CA ASN A 45 -6.57 11.89 -1.53
C ASN A 45 -5.46 11.62 -2.55
N LEU A 46 -5.62 10.60 -3.41
CA LEU A 46 -4.67 10.30 -4.49
C LEU A 46 -4.64 11.42 -5.53
N GLU A 47 -5.80 11.96 -5.91
CA GLU A 47 -5.90 13.11 -6.82
C GLU A 47 -5.29 14.37 -6.20
N GLU A 48 -5.60 14.67 -4.93
CA GLU A 48 -5.07 15.86 -4.22
C GLU A 48 -3.56 15.82 -4.03
N THR A 49 -2.94 14.64 -4.07
CA THR A 49 -1.50 14.46 -3.86
C THR A 49 -0.73 14.17 -5.13
N GLN A 50 -1.42 14.19 -6.28
CA GLN A 50 -0.80 14.03 -7.58
C GLN A 50 0.26 15.11 -7.82
N GLY A 51 1.48 14.66 -8.11
CA GLY A 51 2.63 15.54 -8.37
C GLY A 51 3.42 15.97 -7.13
N ILE A 52 2.94 15.65 -5.91
CA ILE A 52 3.70 15.89 -4.67
C ILE A 52 4.05 14.60 -3.92
N MET A 53 3.33 13.52 -4.16
CA MET A 53 3.66 12.20 -3.64
C MET A 53 4.71 11.54 -4.53
N ASP A 54 5.58 10.72 -3.92
CA ASP A 54 6.50 9.86 -4.66
C ASP A 54 5.75 9.01 -5.69
N GLN A 55 6.27 8.99 -6.93
CA GLN A 55 5.57 8.39 -8.06
C GLN A 55 5.42 6.87 -7.91
N VAL A 56 6.42 6.18 -7.36
CA VAL A 56 6.34 4.72 -7.15
C VAL A 56 5.27 4.40 -6.12
N LEU A 57 5.26 5.13 -5.01
CA LEU A 57 4.24 4.99 -3.99
C LEU A 57 2.83 5.32 -4.54
N GLN A 58 2.70 6.40 -5.30
CA GLN A 58 1.42 6.81 -5.88
C GLN A 58 0.86 5.78 -6.87
N ASN A 59 1.72 5.16 -7.69
CA ASN A 59 1.34 4.08 -8.59
C ASN A 59 0.87 2.83 -7.80
N GLN A 60 1.61 2.44 -6.75
CA GLN A 60 1.21 1.31 -5.91
C GLN A 60 -0.14 1.55 -5.21
N LEU A 61 -0.40 2.76 -4.74
CA LEU A 61 -1.67 3.08 -4.10
C LEU A 61 -2.83 3.12 -5.11
N HIS A 62 -2.59 3.56 -6.35
CA HIS A 62 -3.56 3.46 -7.45
C HIS A 62 -3.87 2.02 -7.83
N GLU A 63 -2.86 1.16 -7.97
CA GLU A 63 -3.06 -0.25 -8.27
C GLU A 63 -3.91 -0.95 -7.19
N ASN A 64 -3.64 -0.65 -5.92
CA ASN A 64 -4.44 -1.15 -4.81
C ASN A 64 -5.88 -0.63 -4.85
N TYR A 65 -6.08 0.64 -5.21
CA TYR A 65 -7.40 1.23 -5.41
C TYR A 65 -8.17 0.52 -6.54
N ASP A 66 -7.53 0.31 -7.70
CA ASP A 66 -8.16 -0.36 -8.85
C ASP A 66 -8.52 -1.82 -8.55
N MET A 67 -7.67 -2.53 -7.80
CA MET A 67 -7.97 -3.88 -7.32
C MET A 67 -9.21 -3.89 -6.42
N LEU A 68 -9.29 -2.94 -5.48
CA LEU A 68 -10.43 -2.81 -4.57
C LEU A 68 -11.72 -2.41 -5.29
N ARG A 69 -11.62 -1.53 -6.28
CA ARG A 69 -12.73 -1.16 -7.16
C ARG A 69 -13.25 -2.36 -7.95
N SER A 70 -12.34 -3.15 -8.54
CA SER A 70 -12.71 -4.37 -9.28
C SER A 70 -13.44 -5.38 -8.37
N ARG A 71 -12.94 -5.59 -7.14
CA ARG A 71 -13.62 -6.45 -6.15
C ARG A 71 -15.00 -5.91 -5.76
N ARG A 72 -15.15 -4.59 -5.64
CA ARG A 72 -16.44 -3.96 -5.36
C ARG A 72 -17.45 -4.24 -6.48
N GLU A 73 -17.01 -4.17 -7.73
CA GLU A 73 -17.83 -4.49 -8.91
C GLU A 73 -18.24 -5.97 -8.89
N GLU A 74 -17.32 -6.89 -8.62
CA GLU A 74 -17.62 -8.33 -8.48
C GLU A 74 -18.67 -8.61 -7.38
N ILE A 75 -18.51 -7.97 -6.21
CA ILE A 75 -19.47 -8.10 -5.10
C ILE A 75 -20.83 -7.56 -5.52
N SER A 76 -20.88 -6.42 -6.23
CA SER A 76 -22.14 -5.83 -6.70
C SER A 76 -22.86 -6.72 -7.72
N GLN A 77 -22.14 -7.31 -8.68
CA GLN A 77 -22.71 -8.25 -9.65
C GLN A 77 -23.22 -9.52 -8.97
N ALA A 78 -22.51 -10.02 -7.95
CA ALA A 78 -22.97 -11.15 -7.15
C ALA A 78 -24.25 -10.81 -6.35
N ALA A 79 -24.45 -9.55 -5.97
CA ALA A 79 -25.63 -9.09 -5.21
C ALA A 79 -26.90 -8.96 -6.06
N ASP A 80 -26.78 -8.75 -7.37
CA ASP A 80 -27.91 -8.64 -8.31
C ASP A 80 -28.54 -10.00 -8.60
N SER A 81 -27.76 -11.08 -8.48
CA SER A 81 -28.23 -12.46 -8.59
C SER A 81 -28.93 -12.95 -7.31
N ALA A 82 -30.23 -12.64 -7.18
CA ALA A 82 -31.19 -13.14 -6.18
C ALA A 82 -31.00 -12.68 -4.71
N LEU A 83 -32.10 -12.26 -4.08
CA LEU A 83 -32.23 -11.89 -2.65
C LEU A 83 -31.66 -12.93 -1.69
N LEU A 84 -31.66 -14.22 -2.07
CA LEU A 84 -31.12 -15.32 -1.26
C LEU A 84 -29.60 -15.27 -1.11
N ARG A 85 -28.85 -14.70 -2.08
CA ARG A 85 -27.38 -14.54 -1.95
C ARG A 85 -26.98 -13.49 -0.93
N ARG A 86 -27.84 -12.50 -0.66
CA ARG A 86 -27.58 -11.49 0.38
C ARG A 86 -27.58 -12.06 1.79
N LEU A 87 -28.20 -13.24 1.97
CA LEU A 87 -28.19 -14.03 3.20
C LEU A 87 -27.12 -15.13 3.19
N ASP A 88 -26.34 -15.27 2.10
CA ASP A 88 -25.23 -16.23 2.03
C ASP A 88 -24.08 -15.74 2.92
N PRO A 89 -23.64 -16.53 3.92
CA PRO A 89 -22.49 -16.19 4.75
C PRO A 89 -21.22 -15.86 3.96
N ARG A 90 -21.04 -16.44 2.76
CA ARG A 90 -19.90 -16.16 1.88
C ARG A 90 -19.95 -14.74 1.34
N TYR A 91 -21.12 -14.29 0.91
CA TYR A 91 -21.33 -12.92 0.43
C TYR A 91 -21.08 -11.90 1.55
N ILE A 92 -21.66 -12.15 2.74
CA ILE A 92 -21.47 -11.28 3.91
C ILE A 92 -19.98 -11.16 4.26
N LYS A 93 -19.24 -12.28 4.20
CA LYS A 93 -17.80 -12.29 4.43
C LYS A 93 -17.02 -11.48 3.38
N GLN A 94 -17.37 -11.60 2.10
CA GLN A 94 -16.74 -10.83 1.03
C GLN A 94 -16.96 -9.32 1.23
N VAL A 95 -18.18 -8.91 1.55
CA VAL A 95 -18.51 -7.51 1.86
C VAL A 95 -17.70 -6.99 3.05
N ALA A 96 -17.62 -7.77 4.14
CA ALA A 96 -16.85 -7.39 5.31
C ALA A 96 -15.35 -7.26 4.99
N GLN A 97 -14.79 -8.19 4.22
CA GLN A 97 -13.40 -8.14 3.77
C GLN A 97 -13.12 -6.93 2.87
N TYR A 98 -14.03 -6.63 1.95
CA TYR A 98 -13.97 -5.43 1.12
C TYR A 98 -13.93 -4.16 1.96
N SER A 99 -14.87 -4.01 2.90
CA SER A 99 -14.97 -2.85 3.78
C SER A 99 -13.68 -2.63 4.60
N ILE A 100 -13.18 -3.69 5.26
CA ILE A 100 -11.92 -3.64 6.02
C ILE A 100 -10.75 -3.25 5.13
N SER A 101 -10.66 -3.82 3.93
CA SER A 101 -9.57 -3.54 2.99
C SER A 101 -9.63 -2.10 2.48
N ALA A 102 -10.82 -1.57 2.17
CA ALA A 102 -11.01 -0.18 1.75
C ALA A 102 -10.62 0.80 2.86
N GLN A 103 -11.01 0.53 4.11
CA GLN A 103 -10.60 1.34 5.26
C GLN A 103 -9.08 1.29 5.49
N GLY A 104 -8.48 0.11 5.38
CA GLY A 104 -7.04 -0.05 5.51
C GLY A 104 -6.28 0.71 4.43
N LEU A 105 -6.75 0.67 3.18
CA LEU A 105 -6.18 1.46 2.09
C LEU A 105 -6.34 2.96 2.35
N ARG A 106 -7.53 3.41 2.79
CA ARG A 106 -7.76 4.80 3.19
C ARG A 106 -6.75 5.28 4.20
N GLN A 107 -6.54 4.55 5.29
CA GLN A 107 -5.60 4.93 6.34
C GLN A 107 -4.18 5.11 5.79
N LYS A 108 -3.73 4.17 4.95
CA LYS A 108 -2.42 4.25 4.29
C LYS A 108 -2.31 5.48 3.40
N VAL A 109 -3.29 5.68 2.51
CA VAL A 109 -3.31 6.81 1.57
C VAL A 109 -3.34 8.14 2.32
N THR A 110 -4.17 8.28 3.35
CA THR A 110 -4.24 9.49 4.18
C THR A 110 -2.90 9.77 4.87
N ALA A 111 -2.27 8.75 5.46
CA ALA A 111 -0.96 8.90 6.09
C ALA A 111 0.11 9.32 5.06
N SER A 112 0.17 8.64 3.91
CA SER A 112 1.08 8.98 2.82
C SER A 112 0.83 10.38 2.27
N ALA A 113 -0.43 10.80 2.17
CA ALA A 113 -0.82 12.14 1.73
C ALA A 113 -0.36 13.23 2.70
N MET A 114 -0.50 13.01 4.01
CA MET A 114 -0.01 13.94 5.02
C MET A 114 1.51 14.10 4.95
N VAL A 115 2.24 12.99 4.76
CA VAL A 115 3.71 13.02 4.59
C VAL A 115 4.09 13.76 3.30
N ALA A 116 3.46 13.43 2.17
CA ALA A 116 3.74 14.09 0.89
C ALA A 116 3.53 15.62 0.98
N ARG A 117 2.43 16.06 1.60
CA ARG A 117 2.15 17.49 1.81
C ARG A 117 3.18 18.16 2.70
N SER A 118 3.55 17.54 3.81
CA SER A 118 4.52 18.14 4.73
C SER A 118 5.90 18.23 4.09
N THR A 119 6.35 17.19 3.38
CA THR A 119 7.61 17.19 2.64
C THR A 119 7.62 18.25 1.55
N HIS A 120 6.55 18.37 0.77
CA HIS A 120 6.44 19.39 -0.28
C HIS A 120 6.49 20.82 0.28
N LEU A 121 5.81 21.09 1.40
CA LEU A 121 5.90 22.40 2.08
C LEU A 121 7.31 22.71 2.57
N TRP A 122 7.99 21.72 3.15
CA TRP A 122 9.39 21.87 3.58
C TRP A 122 10.33 22.17 2.41
N GLN A 123 10.21 21.44 1.30
CA GLN A 123 11.01 21.68 0.11
C GLN A 123 10.77 23.08 -0.46
N ARG A 124 9.51 23.52 -0.50
CA ARG A 124 9.16 24.87 -0.96
C ARG A 124 9.73 25.96 -0.05
N ALA A 125 9.74 25.77 1.26
CA ALA A 125 10.33 26.72 2.20
C ALA A 125 11.84 26.84 2.00
N MET A 126 12.55 25.72 1.83
CA MET A 126 13.99 25.71 1.57
C MET A 126 14.37 26.40 0.25
N GLN A 127 13.54 26.25 -0.78
CA GLN A 127 13.74 26.94 -2.06
C GLN A 127 13.55 28.46 -1.93
N ALA A 128 12.54 28.90 -1.17
CA ALA A 128 12.28 30.32 -0.93
C ALA A 128 13.44 30.99 -0.17
N ASP A 129 14.04 30.31 0.80
CA ASP A 129 15.19 30.84 1.54
C ASP A 129 16.42 31.01 0.64
N ASN A 130 16.58 30.18 -0.40
CA ASN A 130 17.70 30.27 -1.34
C ASN A 130 17.51 31.38 -2.40
N GLU A 131 16.27 31.70 -2.78
CA GLU A 131 15.96 32.77 -3.74
C GLU A 131 16.12 34.19 -3.14
N THR A 132 16.07 34.33 -1.81
CA THR A 132 16.24 35.63 -1.14
C THR A 132 17.70 36.08 -0.99
N VAL A 133 18.68 35.26 -1.38
CA VAL A 133 20.11 35.62 -1.46
C VAL A 133 20.52 35.97 -2.90
N SER A 134 19.64 36.68 -3.62
CA SER A 134 19.98 37.35 -4.88
C SER A 134 19.68 38.85 -4.76
N VAL A 135 20.46 39.53 -3.91
CA VAL A 135 20.45 40.98 -3.79
C VAL A 135 21.82 41.51 -4.21
N ALA A 136 21.84 42.03 -5.44
CA ALA A 136 22.67 43.12 -5.97
C ALA A 136 24.19 43.08 -5.78
N SER A 137 24.89 42.74 -6.87
CA SER A 137 26.10 43.46 -7.30
C SER A 137 26.00 43.72 -8.80
N ASP A 138 25.59 44.93 -9.16
CA ASP A 138 25.82 45.49 -10.50
C ASP A 138 27.28 45.96 -10.62
N ASP A 139 27.78 45.85 -11.85
CA ASP A 139 29.00 46.41 -12.45
C ASP A 139 30.38 45.85 -12.06
N ALA A 140 30.96 45.04 -12.95
CA ALA A 140 32.07 45.50 -13.80
C ALA A 140 32.46 44.44 -14.85
N GLN A 141 32.70 44.91 -16.08
CA GLN A 141 33.29 44.16 -17.19
C GLN A 141 34.60 43.47 -16.79
N SER A 142 34.79 42.21 -17.20
CA SER A 142 36.11 41.73 -17.64
C SER A 142 35.93 40.50 -18.52
N GLU A 143 36.32 40.65 -19.78
CA GLU A 143 36.64 39.55 -20.67
C GLU A 143 37.84 38.80 -20.07
N GLU A 144 37.75 37.47 -19.96
CA GLU A 144 38.93 36.61 -20.06
C GLU A 144 38.49 35.19 -20.45
N SER A 145 38.87 34.79 -21.66
CA SER A 145 38.80 33.42 -22.15
C SER A 145 39.71 32.53 -21.31
N ALA A 146 39.13 31.60 -20.56
CA ALA A 146 39.87 30.49 -19.97
C ALA A 146 39.72 29.26 -20.87
N GLU A 147 40.85 28.87 -21.48
CA GLU A 147 41.04 27.62 -22.20
C GLU A 147 40.67 26.43 -21.30
N ILE A 148 39.81 25.55 -21.82
CA ILE A 148 39.49 24.27 -21.19
C ILE A 148 40.46 23.24 -21.78
N GLU A 149 41.59 23.02 -21.10
CA GLU A 149 42.39 21.80 -21.26
C GLU A 149 41.62 20.64 -20.61
N LEU A 150 40.98 19.82 -21.46
CA LEU A 150 40.43 18.52 -21.09
C LEU A 150 41.57 17.49 -21.18
N ASP A 151 42.23 17.26 -20.05
CA ASP A 151 43.17 16.15 -19.90
C ASP A 151 42.80 15.35 -18.65
N GLY A 152 42.76 14.02 -18.79
CA GLY A 152 42.78 13.09 -17.65
C GLY A 152 41.46 12.42 -17.26
N ASP A 153 41.21 11.28 -17.92
CA ASP A 153 40.82 10.00 -17.30
C ASP A 153 39.50 9.90 -16.53
N ILE A 154 38.44 9.60 -17.28
CA ILE A 154 37.23 8.95 -16.76
C ILE A 154 37.57 7.47 -16.55
N GLU A 155 37.90 7.09 -15.31
CA GLU A 155 37.84 5.70 -14.88
C GLU A 155 36.36 5.27 -14.81
N LEU A 156 35.96 4.45 -15.79
CA LEU A 156 34.75 3.66 -15.76
C LEU A 156 35.00 2.46 -14.82
N ASP A 157 34.54 2.54 -13.57
CA ASP A 157 34.51 1.35 -12.72
C ASP A 157 33.25 0.54 -13.03
N ASP A 158 33.42 -0.40 -13.96
CA ASP A 158 32.53 -1.53 -14.20
C ASP A 158 32.59 -2.48 -13.00
N THR A 159 31.58 -2.45 -12.13
CA THR A 159 31.28 -3.62 -11.27
C THR A 159 29.86 -4.12 -11.53
N ALA A 160 29.74 -4.79 -12.68
CA ALA A 160 28.75 -5.82 -12.89
C ALA A 160 29.14 -7.10 -12.13
N SER A 161 28.10 -7.89 -11.79
CA SER A 161 28.13 -9.29 -11.32
C SER A 161 28.35 -9.45 -9.81
N ALA A 162 27.78 -10.43 -9.10
CA ALA A 162 26.97 -11.59 -9.44
C ALA A 162 26.26 -12.01 -8.13
N LEU A 163 25.01 -12.50 -8.17
CA LEU A 163 24.71 -13.93 -8.07
C LEU A 163 25.53 -14.70 -7.00
N SER A 164 24.94 -14.98 -5.84
CA SER A 164 25.19 -16.25 -5.16
C SER A 164 23.92 -16.80 -4.50
N VAL A 165 23.36 -17.80 -5.18
CA VAL A 165 22.46 -18.80 -4.61
C VAL A 165 23.35 -19.72 -3.78
N HIS A 166 23.15 -19.77 -2.46
CA HIS A 166 23.71 -20.84 -1.65
C HIS A 166 22.63 -21.90 -1.41
N THR A 167 22.55 -22.83 -2.35
CA THR A 167 22.04 -24.19 -2.12
C THR A 167 23.17 -25.01 -1.51
N GLY A 168 23.02 -25.40 -0.25
CA GLY A 168 23.85 -26.42 0.39
C GLY A 168 22.94 -27.52 0.92
N GLY A 169 22.85 -28.62 0.17
CA GLY A 169 22.18 -29.85 0.60
C GLY A 169 23.18 -30.93 1.00
N SER A 170 22.64 -31.91 1.73
CA SER A 170 23.03 -33.33 1.80
C SER A 170 24.20 -33.74 2.72
N ASP A 171 23.86 -34.48 3.79
CA ASP A 171 24.18 -35.91 4.01
C ASP A 171 24.00 -36.23 5.52
N ALA A 172 23.06 -37.07 5.95
CA ALA A 172 23.04 -38.54 5.90
C ALA A 172 24.23 -39.20 6.64
N VAL A 173 24.08 -39.54 7.93
CA VAL A 173 24.77 -40.68 8.57
C VAL A 173 23.90 -41.30 9.68
N THR A 174 23.72 -42.61 9.53
CA THR A 174 23.10 -43.64 10.38
C THR A 174 24.01 -44.04 11.55
N VAL A 175 23.45 -44.33 12.75
CA VAL A 175 23.55 -45.61 13.53
C VAL A 175 22.35 -45.67 14.47
#